data_AF-A0A935R4J0-F1
#
_entry.id   AF-A0A935R4J0-F1
#
_cell.length_a   1.000
_cell.length_b   1.000
_cell.length_c   1.000
_cell.angle_alpha   90.00
_cell.angle_beta   90.00
_cell.angle_gamma   90.00
#
_symmetry.space_group_name_H-M   'P 1'
#
loop_
_entity.id
_entity.type
_entity.pdbx_description
1 polymer ?
#
loop_
_entity_poly.entity_id
_entity_poly.type
_entity_poly.pdbx_seq_one_letter_code
_entity_poly.pdbx_strand_id
1 'polypeptide(L)'
;MMALVEHYLAVRRASGFKMDSAAHRLRRFADFAAARGDVHLRAETAVVWAGQAATPHARTIWMRDLGLLARFLRAEDAAHEIPPADIYTFRWQQRPPHLYTPEEIRDVLRAAGRRG
;
A
#
# COMPACT_ATOMS: atom_id res chain seq x y z
N MET A 1 -14.91 -5.59 11.85
CA MET A 1 -13.76 -5.30 10.97
C MET A 1 -12.42 -5.88 11.45
N MET A 2 -11.94 -5.62 12.67
CA MET A 2 -10.60 -6.06 13.12
C MET A 2 -10.34 -7.57 12.96
N ALA A 3 -11.29 -8.41 13.38
CA ALA A 3 -11.16 -9.87 13.23
C ALA A 3 -11.00 -10.32 11.78
N LEU A 4 -11.74 -9.71 10.85
CA LEU A 4 -11.65 -9.99 9.41
C LEU A 4 -10.26 -9.65 8.85
N VAL A 5 -9.68 -8.53 9.30
CA VAL A 5 -8.32 -8.13 8.92
C VAL A 5 -7.29 -9.10 9.47
N GLU A 6 -7.37 -9.49 10.74
CA GLU A 6 -6.42 -10.47 11.31
C GLU A 6 -6.53 -11.84 10.63
N HIS A 7 -7.76 -12.27 10.28
CA HIS A 7 -7.96 -13.51 9.52
C HIS A 7 -7.24 -13.45 8.16
N TYR A 8 -7.47 -12.38 7.38
CA TYR A 8 -6.78 -12.15 6.11
C TYR A 8 -5.25 -12.13 6.27
N LEU A 9 -4.74 -11.45 7.30
CA LEU A 9 -3.30 -11.36 7.57
C LEU A 9 -2.70 -12.72 7.93
N ALA A 10 -3.41 -13.54 8.70
CA ALA A 10 -2.98 -14.89 9.04
C ALA A 10 -2.86 -15.77 7.78
N VAL A 11 -3.89 -15.76 6.92
CA VAL A 11 -3.89 -16.52 5.65
C VAL A 11 -2.73 -16.09 4.74
N ARG A 12 -2.51 -14.78 4.59
CA ARG A 12 -1.42 -14.25 3.76
C ARG A 12 -0.04 -14.59 4.30
N ARG A 13 0.18 -14.53 5.62
CA ARG A 13 1.46 -14.90 6.24
C ARG A 13 1.75 -16.38 6.06
N ALA A 14 0.74 -17.24 6.22
CA ALA A 14 0.87 -18.68 5.96
C ALA A 14 1.27 -18.98 4.50
N SER A 15 0.94 -18.08 3.57
CA SER A 15 1.33 -18.16 2.15
C SER A 15 2.71 -17.56 1.84
N GLY A 16 3.50 -17.17 2.85
CA GLY A 16 4.87 -16.69 2.68
C GLY A 16 5.03 -15.18 2.46
N PHE A 17 3.96 -14.37 2.60
CA PHE A 17 4.07 -12.92 2.51
C PHE A 17 4.50 -12.30 3.85
N LYS A 18 5.53 -11.45 3.85
CA LYS A 18 5.99 -10.72 5.06
C LYS A 18 4.95 -9.73 5.60
N MET A 19 4.31 -8.95 4.72
CA MET A 19 3.18 -8.04 5.02
C MET A 19 3.37 -6.98 6.12
N ASP A 20 4.56 -6.76 6.69
CA ASP A 20 4.70 -5.94 7.91
C ASP A 20 4.09 -4.53 7.79
N SER A 21 4.42 -3.79 6.72
CA SER A 21 3.87 -2.45 6.51
C SER A 21 2.39 -2.45 6.12
N ALA A 22 1.93 -3.47 5.39
CA ALA A 22 0.52 -3.60 4.99
C ALA A 22 -0.36 -3.97 6.19
N ALA A 23 0.11 -4.85 7.07
CA ALA A 23 -0.58 -5.27 8.28
C ALA A 23 -0.88 -4.09 9.20
N HIS A 24 0.11 -3.22 9.43
CA HIS A 24 -0.10 -2.02 10.24
C HIS A 24 -1.20 -1.12 9.65
N ARG A 25 -1.18 -0.88 8.34
CA ARG A 25 -2.19 -0.04 7.67
C ARG A 25 -3.58 -0.66 7.68
N LEU A 26 -3.69 -1.97 7.46
CA LEU A 26 -4.97 -2.68 7.44
C LEU A 26 -5.61 -2.71 8.83
N ARG A 27 -4.81 -2.81 9.90
CA ARG A 27 -5.32 -2.67 11.28
C ARG A 27 -5.85 -1.28 11.55
N ARG A 28 -5.11 -0.24 11.17
CA ARG A 28 -5.59 1.15 11.31
C ARG A 28 -6.84 1.43 10.47
N PHE A 29 -6.95 0.82 9.30
CA PHE A 29 -8.20 0.82 8.53
C PHE A 29 -9.33 0.16 9.32
N ALA A 30 -9.07 -0.98 9.96
CA ALA A 30 -10.09 -1.67 10.74
C ALA A 30 -10.60 -0.83 11.91
N ASP A 31 -9.70 -0.12 12.60
CA ASP A 31 -10.07 0.83 13.65
C ASP A 31 -10.92 1.98 13.08
N PHE A 32 -10.51 2.54 11.95
CA PHE A 32 -11.24 3.62 11.26
C PHE A 32 -12.65 3.19 10.82
N ALA A 33 -12.77 2.00 10.23
CA ALA A 33 -14.05 1.43 9.82
C ALA A 33 -14.94 1.11 11.02
N ALA A 34 -14.37 0.55 12.10
CA ALA A 34 -15.09 0.29 13.34
C ALA A 34 -15.61 1.58 13.99
N ALA A 35 -14.82 2.65 14.00
CA ALA A 35 -15.25 3.96 14.49
C ALA A 35 -16.42 4.56 13.69
N ARG A 36 -16.61 4.14 12.44
CA ARG A 36 -17.75 4.51 11.58
C ARG A 36 -18.93 3.54 11.69
N GLY A 37 -18.81 2.47 12.47
CA GLY A 37 -19.84 1.45 12.62
C GLY A 37 -19.88 0.43 11.46
N ASP A 38 -18.85 0.39 10.62
CA ASP A 38 -18.83 -0.51 9.45
C ASP A 38 -18.58 -1.96 9.88
N VAL A 39 -19.61 -2.79 9.69
CA VAL A 39 -19.53 -4.24 9.85
C VAL A 39 -18.89 -4.90 8.62
N HIS A 40 -19.22 -4.39 7.43
CA HIS A 40 -18.70 -4.84 6.14
C HIS A 40 -17.73 -3.83 5.55
N LEU A 41 -16.78 -4.29 4.74
CA LEU A 41 -15.90 -3.38 4.00
C LEU A 41 -16.74 -2.61 2.97
N ARG A 42 -16.81 -1.29 3.15
CA ARG A 42 -17.48 -0.35 2.24
C ARG A 42 -16.47 0.32 1.32
N ALA A 43 -16.82 0.45 0.05
CA ALA A 43 -15.97 1.10 -0.94
C ALA A 43 -15.72 2.57 -0.56
N GLU A 44 -16.76 3.28 -0.10
CA GLU A 44 -16.67 4.67 0.34
C GLU A 44 -15.68 4.84 1.51
N THR A 45 -15.82 4.03 2.56
CA THR A 45 -14.92 4.08 3.72
C THR A 45 -13.47 3.78 3.33
N ALA A 46 -13.26 2.82 2.42
CA ALA A 46 -11.92 2.51 1.91
C ALA A 46 -11.31 3.69 1.15
N VAL A 47 -12.09 4.38 0.31
CA VAL A 47 -11.66 5.57 -0.42
C VAL A 47 -11.30 6.70 0.54
N VAL A 48 -12.20 7.04 1.47
CA VAL A 48 -11.96 8.09 2.46
C VAL A 48 -10.70 7.81 3.29
N TRP A 49 -10.54 6.57 3.75
CA TRP A 49 -9.35 6.17 4.51
C TRP A 49 -8.08 6.27 3.67
N ALA A 50 -8.06 5.72 2.47
CA ALA A 50 -6.89 5.77 1.59
C ALA A 50 -6.51 7.20 1.22
N GLY A 51 -7.49 8.11 1.08
CA GLY A 51 -7.27 9.53 0.82
C GLY A 51 -6.48 10.27 1.91
N GLN A 52 -6.47 9.76 3.14
CA GLN A 52 -5.70 10.34 4.27
C GLN A 52 -4.20 10.10 4.15
N ALA A 53 -3.74 9.25 3.22
CA ALA A 53 -2.32 9.05 3.01
C ALA A 53 -1.64 10.34 2.49
N ALA A 54 -0.43 10.61 3.00
CA ALA A 54 0.29 11.85 2.79
C ALA A 54 0.73 12.10 1.34
N THR A 55 0.95 11.04 0.56
CA THR A 55 1.44 11.15 -0.82
C THR A 55 0.50 10.44 -1.80
N PRO A 56 0.38 10.91 -3.06
CA PRO A 56 -0.40 10.22 -4.09
C PRO A 56 0.01 8.75 -4.26
N HIS A 57 1.32 8.46 -4.21
CA HIS A 57 1.83 7.09 -4.26
C HIS A 57 1.32 6.24 -3.09
N ALA A 58 1.33 6.78 -1.88
CA ALA A 58 0.81 6.09 -0.71
C ALA A 58 -0.69 5.82 -0.82
N ARG A 59 -1.49 6.77 -1.33
CA ARG A 59 -2.94 6.58 -1.57
C ARG A 59 -3.21 5.39 -2.49
N THR A 60 -2.44 5.27 -3.59
CA THR A 60 -2.54 4.13 -4.51
C THR A 60 -2.16 2.81 -3.83
N ILE A 61 -1.11 2.79 -3.00
CA ILE A 61 -0.72 1.59 -2.24
C ILE A 61 -1.82 1.18 -1.26
N TRP A 62 -2.39 2.15 -0.52
CA TRP A 62 -3.42 1.87 0.47
C TRP A 62 -4.68 1.31 -0.21
N MET A 63 -5.11 1.91 -1.33
CA MET A 63 -6.22 1.37 -2.13
C MET A 63 -5.94 -0.03 -2.66
N ARG A 64 -4.71 -0.31 -3.12
CA ARG A 64 -4.34 -1.66 -3.57
C ARG A 64 -4.47 -2.67 -2.43
N ASP A 65 -3.95 -2.35 -1.25
CA ASP A 65 -4.01 -3.23 -0.07
C ASP A 65 -5.47 -3.50 0.33
N LEU A 66 -6.31 -2.46 0.34
CA LEU A 66 -7.76 -2.58 0.63
C LEU A 66 -8.51 -3.36 -0.45
N GLY A 67 -8.17 -3.19 -1.72
CA GLY A 67 -8.76 -3.95 -2.82
C GLY A 67 -8.38 -5.44 -2.79
N LEU A 68 -7.24 -5.80 -2.21
CA LEU A 68 -6.87 -7.20 -1.97
C LEU A 68 -7.64 -7.78 -0.78
N LEU A 69 -7.74 -7.03 0.32
CA LEU A 69 -8.56 -7.41 1.48
C LEU A 69 -10.02 -7.61 1.06
N ALA A 70 -10.60 -6.65 0.33
CA ALA A 70 -12.00 -6.69 -0.10
C ALA A 70 -12.31 -7.90 -0.98
N ARG A 71 -11.40 -8.27 -1.90
CA ARG A 71 -11.57 -9.48 -2.72
C ARG A 71 -11.56 -10.75 -1.88
N PHE A 72 -10.67 -10.81 -0.89
CA PHE A 72 -10.61 -11.94 0.03
C PHE A 72 -11.89 -12.06 0.84
N LEU A 73 -12.31 -10.98 1.49
CA LEU A 73 -13.52 -10.98 2.31
C LEU A 73 -14.78 -11.25 1.47
N ARG A 74 -14.87 -10.69 0.26
CA ARG A 74 -16.04 -10.91 -0.61
C ARG A 74 -16.22 -12.36 -1.05
N ALA A 75 -15.14 -13.14 -1.09
CA ALA A 75 -15.23 -14.57 -1.39
C ALA A 75 -15.91 -15.34 -0.25
N GLU A 76 -15.87 -14.84 0.98
CA GLU A 76 -16.54 -15.40 2.16
C GLU A 76 -17.95 -14.82 2.35
N ASP A 77 -18.11 -13.52 2.10
CA ASP A 77 -19.38 -12.80 2.23
C ASP A 77 -19.56 -11.74 1.14
N ALA A 78 -20.55 -11.95 0.26
CA ALA A 78 -20.85 -11.07 -0.85
C ALA A 78 -21.28 -9.63 -0.44
N ALA A 79 -21.63 -9.40 0.82
CA ALA A 79 -21.97 -8.08 1.36
C ALA A 79 -20.76 -7.12 1.44
N HIS A 80 -19.53 -7.63 1.30
CA HIS A 80 -18.34 -6.81 1.19
C HIS A 80 -18.19 -6.19 -0.20
N GLU A 81 -18.00 -4.88 -0.24
CA GLU A 81 -17.81 -4.13 -1.48
C GLU A 81 -16.34 -4.11 -1.88
N ILE A 82 -16.07 -4.18 -3.19
CA ILE A 82 -14.71 -4.01 -3.70
C ILE A 82 -14.52 -2.53 -4.05
N PRO A 83 -13.56 -1.82 -3.39
CA PRO A 83 -13.29 -0.44 -3.74
C PRO A 83 -12.70 -0.35 -5.16
N PRO A 84 -13.11 0.67 -5.95
CA PRO A 84 -12.58 0.90 -7.29
C PRO A 84 -11.08 1.22 -7.24
N ALA A 85 -10.30 0.58 -8.11
CA ALA A 85 -8.84 0.63 -8.05
C ALA A 85 -8.22 1.91 -8.65
N ASP A 86 -9.00 2.68 -9.39
CA ASP A 86 -8.58 3.77 -10.27
C ASP A 86 -8.91 5.18 -9.74
N ILE A 87 -9.49 5.29 -8.53
CA ILE A 87 -9.76 6.61 -7.92
C ILE A 87 -8.48 7.40 -7.64
N TYR A 88 -7.43 6.74 -7.14
CA TYR A 88 -6.13 7.37 -6.94
C TYR A 88 -5.15 6.89 -8.01
N THR A 89 -5.16 7.57 -9.16
CA THR A 89 -4.13 7.36 -10.18
C THR A 89 -2.86 8.09 -9.78
N PHE A 90 -1.77 7.33 -9.66
CA PHE A 90 -0.42 7.89 -9.54
C PHE A 90 0.36 7.55 -10.80
N ARG A 91 0.75 8.57 -11.57
CA ARG A 91 1.69 8.41 -12.67
C ARG A 91 3.09 8.71 -12.15
N TRP A 92 3.95 7.68 -12.14
CA TRP A 92 5.36 7.86 -11.84
C TRP A 92 5.98 8.69 -12.96
N GLN A 93 6.32 9.96 -12.69
CA GLN A 93 7.26 10.69 -13.54
C GLN A 93 8.65 10.16 -13.19
N GLN A 94 9.11 9.18 -13.96
CA GLN A 94 10.52 8.79 -13.95
C GLN A 94 11.35 10.04 -14.24
N ARG A 95 12.18 10.45 -13.28
CA ARG A 95 13.27 11.37 -13.62
C ARG A 95 14.21 10.58 -14.52
N PRO A 96 14.61 11.10 -15.68
CA PRO A 96 15.54 10.40 -16.54
C PRO A 96 16.79 10.04 -15.72
N PRO A 97 17.31 8.81 -15.82
CA PRO A 97 18.50 8.44 -15.09
C PRO A 97 19.63 9.41 -15.47
N HIS A 98 20.35 9.92 -14.48
CA HIS A 98 21.57 10.68 -14.75
C HIS A 98 22.61 9.70 -15.28
N LEU A 99 22.82 9.72 -16.60
CA LEU A 99 23.87 8.93 -17.24
C LEU A 99 25.19 9.64 -16.96
N TYR A 100 26.00 9.03 -16.08
CA TYR A 100 27.31 9.56 -15.76
C TYR A 100 28.15 9.69 -17.02
N THR A 101 28.73 10.88 -17.23
CA THR A 101 29.74 11.04 -18.26
C THR A 101 31.04 10.34 -17.86
N PRO A 102 31.92 9.99 -18.81
CA PRO A 102 33.24 9.43 -18.48
C PRO A 102 34.03 10.30 -17.50
N GLU A 103 33.85 11.62 -17.54
CA GLU A 103 34.49 12.58 -16.64
C GLU A 103 33.94 12.46 -15.21
N GLU A 104 32.62 12.39 -15.04
CA GLU A 104 31.99 12.21 -13.73
C GLU A 104 32.36 10.85 -13.10
N ILE A 105 32.48 9.80 -13.92
CA ILE A 105 32.97 8.48 -13.47
C ILE A 105 34.39 8.61 -12.91
N ARG A 106 35.29 9.30 -13.62
CA ARG A 106 36.67 9.54 -13.15
C ARG A 106 36.70 10.35 -11.85
N ASP A 107 35.78 11.29 -11.68
CA ASP A 107 35.72 12.12 -10.48
C ASP A 107 35.19 11.35 -9.26
N VAL A 108 34.18 10.49 -9.45
CA VAL A 108 33.71 9.57 -8.41
C VAL A 108 34.83 8.60 -8.00
N LEU A 109 35.54 8.01 -8.96
CA LEU A 109 36.66 7.09 -8.68
C LEU A 109 37.81 7.80 -7.95
N ARG A 110 38.16 9.04 -8.34
CA ARG A 110 39.17 9.86 -7.66
C ARG A 110 38.75 10.31 -6.26
N ALA A 111 37.45 10.52 -6.02
CA ALA A 111 36.94 10.84 -4.69
C ALA A 111 36.96 9.61 -3.77
N ALA A 112 36.64 8.42 -4.30
CA ALA A 112 36.68 7.17 -3.56
C ALA A 112 38.11 6.76 -3.17
N GLY A 113 39.10 6.98 -4.04
CA GLY A 113 40.51 6.67 -3.78
C GLY A 113 41.22 7.59 -2.78
N ARG A 114 40.59 8.69 -2.34
CA ARG A 114 41.15 9.63 -1.35
C ARG A 114 40.81 9.31 0.11
N ARG A 115 40.16 8.18 0.37
CA ARG A 115 39.89 7.66 1.72
C ARG A 115 40.71 6.40 2.07
N GLY A 116 41.83 6.17 1.38
CA GLY A 116 42.83 5.16 1.69
C GLY A 116 44.00 5.75 2.47
#